data_AF-A0A836A3M2-F1
#
_entry.id   AF-A0A836A3M2-F1
#
_cell.length_a   1.000
_cell.length_b   1.000
_cell.length_c   1.000
_cell.angle_alpha   90.00
_cell.angle_beta   90.00
_cell.angle_gamma   90.00
#
_symmetry.space_group_name_H-M   'P 1'
#
loop_
_entity.id
_entity.type
_entity.pdbx_description
1 polymer ?
#
loop_
_entity_poly.entity_id
_entity_poly.type
_entity_poly.pdbx_seq_one_letter_code
_entity_poly.pdbx_strand_id
1 'polypeptide(L)'
;MEVISNFIEQRFHQEVDYLVCANVDMKFSDDVGMEILSSLFGTLHPGFYGLTQKYFEYKRRPPSQAHIPEDKEGFYYIWALFGESMPEVYRLAKACHEAMIVDQANHIEAM
;
A
#
# COMPACT_ATOMS: atom_id res chain seq x y z
N MET A 1 3.30 3.80 7.48
CA MET A 1 4.45 3.47 6.63
C MET A 1 5.76 3.51 7.40
N GLU A 2 6.15 4.63 7.99
CA GLU A 2 7.39 4.77 8.79
C GLU A 2 7.62 3.65 9.83
N VAL A 3 6.62 3.38 10.67
CA VAL A 3 6.74 2.37 11.72
C VAL A 3 7.00 0.98 11.11
N ILE A 4 6.36 0.66 9.99
CA ILE A 4 6.54 -0.63 9.31
C ILE A 4 7.99 -0.74 8.80
N SER A 5 8.50 0.28 8.09
CA SER A 5 9.89 0.26 7.59
C SER A 5 10.91 0.14 8.73
N ASN A 6 10.70 0.85 9.85
CA ASN A 6 11.61 0.82 11.00
C ASN A 6 11.65 -0.58 11.65
N PHE A 7 10.51 -1.22 11.83
CA PHE A 7 10.45 -2.55 12.43
C PHE A 7 10.98 -3.64 11.50
N ILE A 8 10.89 -3.47 10.18
CA ILE A 8 11.54 -4.39 9.24
C ILE A 8 13.06 -4.33 9.40
N GLU A 9 13.65 -3.13 9.43
CA GLU A 9 15.09 -2.96 9.65
C GLU A 9 15.55 -3.48 11.01
N GLN A 10 14.77 -3.26 12.05
CA GLN A 10 15.17 -3.64 13.41
C GLN A 10 14.99 -5.12 13.70
N ARG A 11 13.97 -5.76 13.12
CA ARG A 11 13.49 -7.05 13.59
C ARG A 11 12.99 -7.98 12.49
N PHE A 12 11.99 -7.57 11.70
CA PHE A 12 11.25 -8.54 10.87
C PHE A 12 12.09 -9.20 9.78
N HIS A 13 13.14 -8.52 9.27
CA HIS A 13 14.04 -9.12 8.29
C HIS A 13 14.78 -10.38 8.78
N GLN A 14 14.79 -10.65 10.10
CA GLN A 14 15.41 -11.84 10.71
C GLN A 14 14.39 -12.88 11.18
N GLU A 15 13.10 -12.54 11.22
CA GLU A 15 12.07 -13.37 11.87
C GLU A 15 11.08 -13.98 10.88
N VAL A 16 10.84 -13.36 9.73
CA VAL A 16 9.80 -13.79 8.78
C VAL A 16 10.25 -13.61 7.34
N ASP A 17 9.73 -14.46 6.45
CA ASP A 17 9.97 -14.34 5.00
C ASP A 17 9.01 -13.32 4.33
N TYR A 18 7.78 -13.24 4.84
CA TYR A 18 6.68 -12.41 4.33
C TYR A 18 6.01 -11.62 5.44
N LEU A 19 5.53 -10.42 5.12
CA LEU A 19 4.75 -9.58 6.03
C LEU A 19 3.42 -9.27 5.38
N VAL A 20 2.34 -9.57 6.10
CA VAL A 20 0.99 -9.14 5.77
C VAL A 20 0.63 -7.98 6.69
N CYS A 21 0.28 -6.85 6.10
CA CYS A 21 -0.18 -5.65 6.80
C CYS A 21 -1.68 -5.51 6.59
N ALA A 22 -2.42 -5.46 7.70
CA ALA A 22 -3.87 -5.34 7.68
C ALA A 22 -4.36 -4.31 8.69
N ASN A 23 -5.50 -3.67 8.41
CA ASN A 23 -6.15 -2.80 9.39
C ASN A 23 -6.76 -3.61 10.55
N VAL A 24 -6.76 -3.02 11.74
CA VAL A 24 -7.24 -3.67 12.97
C VAL A 24 -8.76 -3.73 13.09
N ASP A 25 -9.49 -2.91 12.33
CA ASP A 25 -10.95 -2.83 12.32
C ASP A 25 -11.62 -3.88 11.40
N MET A 26 -10.87 -4.91 11.01
CA MET A 26 -11.33 -6.02 10.17
C MET A 26 -11.49 -7.32 10.96
N LYS A 27 -12.30 -8.24 10.43
CA LYS A 27 -12.48 -9.60 10.95
C LYS A 27 -12.30 -10.62 9.82
N PHE A 28 -11.45 -11.62 10.04
CA PHE A 28 -11.40 -12.82 9.20
C PHE A 28 -12.71 -13.61 9.34
N SER A 29 -13.39 -13.82 8.22
CA SER A 29 -14.67 -14.52 8.16
C SER A 29 -14.59 -15.87 7.45
N ASP A 30 -13.48 -16.13 6.77
CA ASP A 30 -13.16 -17.36 6.06
C ASP A 30 -11.63 -17.51 6.00
N ASP A 31 -11.14 -18.60 5.41
CA ASP A 31 -9.73 -18.92 5.32
C ASP A 31 -8.93 -17.88 4.51
N VAL A 32 -7.77 -17.49 5.06
CA VAL A 32 -6.72 -16.70 4.39
C VAL A 32 -5.41 -17.38 4.70
N GLY A 33 -4.79 -17.97 3.68
CA GLY A 33 -3.64 -18.87 3.81
C GLY A 33 -2.47 -18.47 2.91
N MET A 34 -1.72 -19.47 2.48
CA MET A 34 -0.50 -19.28 1.69
C MET A 34 -0.79 -18.79 0.26
N GLU A 35 -2.03 -18.87 -0.20
CA GLU A 35 -2.44 -18.47 -1.55
C GLU A 35 -2.24 -16.97 -1.83
N ILE A 36 -2.18 -16.14 -0.80
CA ILE A 36 -1.91 -14.70 -0.96
C ILE A 36 -0.40 -14.38 -1.01
N LEU A 37 0.47 -15.32 -0.59
CA LEU A 37 1.90 -15.03 -0.47
C LEU A 37 2.54 -14.95 -1.86
N SER A 38 3.14 -13.80 -2.11
CA SER A 38 3.89 -13.50 -3.33
C SER A 38 4.98 -12.48 -3.02
N SER A 39 5.84 -12.17 -4.00
CA SER A 39 6.87 -11.15 -3.82
C SER A 39 6.29 -9.81 -3.41
N LEU A 40 5.12 -9.44 -3.97
CA LEU A 40 4.34 -8.24 -3.68
C LEU A 40 2.88 -8.47 -4.11
N PHE A 41 1.92 -8.26 -3.21
CA PHE A 41 0.50 -8.22 -3.54
C PHE A 41 -0.19 -6.96 -2.99
N GLY A 42 -1.18 -6.49 -3.75
CA GLY A 42 -2.15 -5.50 -3.32
C GLY A 42 -3.56 -6.08 -3.42
N THR A 43 -4.45 -5.64 -2.54
CA THR A 43 -5.86 -6.09 -2.55
C THR A 43 -6.72 -5.10 -3.32
N LEU A 44 -7.58 -5.58 -4.22
CA LEU A 44 -8.54 -4.72 -4.93
C LEU A 44 -9.50 -4.08 -3.94
N HIS A 45 -9.75 -2.78 -4.08
CA HIS A 45 -10.71 -2.11 -3.22
C HIS A 45 -12.15 -2.56 -3.56
N PRO A 46 -12.93 -3.02 -2.57
CA PRO A 46 -14.27 -3.58 -2.80
C PRO A 46 -15.27 -2.57 -3.39
N GLY A 47 -15.05 -1.27 -3.16
CA GLY A 47 -15.84 -0.19 -3.75
C GLY A 47 -15.50 0.15 -5.21
N PHE A 48 -14.34 -0.27 -5.74
CA PHE A 48 -13.85 0.18 -7.06
C PHE A 48 -13.53 -0.95 -8.04
N TYR A 49 -13.45 -2.22 -7.63
CA TYR A 49 -13.00 -3.33 -8.49
C TYR A 49 -13.81 -3.50 -9.79
N GLY A 50 -15.09 -3.13 -9.80
CA GLY A 50 -15.96 -3.18 -10.98
C GLY A 50 -16.10 -1.86 -11.75
N LEU A 51 -15.41 -0.81 -11.31
CA LEU A 51 -15.52 0.53 -11.89
C LEU A 51 -14.42 0.77 -12.92
N THR A 52 -14.73 1.60 -13.91
CA THR A 52 -13.72 2.12 -14.83
C THR A 52 -12.81 3.12 -14.10
N GLN A 53 -11.53 3.17 -14.47
CA GLN A 53 -10.50 3.97 -13.83
C GLN A 53 -10.82 5.47 -13.65
N LYS A 54 -11.68 6.04 -14.50
CA LYS A 54 -12.17 7.43 -14.36
C LYS A 54 -12.90 7.68 -13.02
N TYR A 55 -13.37 6.63 -12.36
CA TYR A 55 -14.02 6.71 -11.04
C TYR A 55 -13.04 6.47 -9.89
N PHE A 56 -11.80 6.08 -10.17
CA PHE A 56 -10.82 5.84 -9.11
C PHE A 56 -10.40 7.16 -8.47
N GLU A 57 -10.48 7.19 -7.15
CA GLU A 57 -10.15 8.32 -6.29
C GLU A 57 -8.63 8.47 -6.09
N TYR A 58 -7.85 8.28 -7.16
CA TYR A 58 -6.42 8.59 -7.08
C TYR A 58 -6.18 10.08 -6.87
N LYS A 59 -5.03 10.40 -6.29
CA LYS A 59 -4.59 11.79 -6.16
C LYS A 59 -4.41 12.44 -7.54
N ARG A 60 -5.27 13.41 -7.87
CA ARG A 60 -5.23 14.12 -9.16
C ARG A 60 -4.44 15.43 -9.13
N ARG A 61 -4.00 15.90 -7.97
CA ARG A 61 -3.21 17.14 -7.84
C ARG A 61 -1.76 16.88 -8.27
N PRO A 62 -1.27 17.45 -9.40
CA PRO A 62 0.06 17.14 -9.93
C PRO A 62 1.25 17.40 -8.98
N PRO A 63 1.19 18.39 -8.06
CA PRO A 63 2.30 18.60 -7.12
C PRO A 63 2.49 17.50 -6.08
N SER A 64 1.51 16.59 -5.90
CA SER A 64 1.62 15.48 -4.95
C SER A 64 2.47 14.34 -5.49
N GLN A 65 3.29 13.73 -4.65
CA GLN A 65 4.02 12.51 -4.98
C GLN A 65 3.11 11.31 -5.26
N ALA A 66 1.87 11.33 -4.76
CA ALA A 66 0.87 10.30 -5.02
C ALA A 66 0.12 10.50 -6.36
N HIS A 67 0.50 11.50 -7.18
CA HIS A 67 -0.24 11.84 -8.38
C HIS A 67 -0.27 10.71 -9.42
N ILE A 68 -1.47 10.32 -9.84
CA ILE A 68 -1.68 9.37 -10.94
C ILE A 68 -2.47 10.05 -12.06
N PRO A 69 -1.90 10.16 -13.28
CA PRO A 69 -2.58 10.64 -14.48
C PRO A 69 -3.82 9.80 -14.86
N GLU A 70 -4.78 10.41 -15.56
CA GLU A 70 -6.03 9.73 -15.97
C GLU A 70 -5.80 8.62 -17.01
N ASP A 71 -4.76 8.73 -17.82
CA ASP A 71 -4.39 7.80 -18.89
C ASP A 71 -3.61 6.57 -18.40
N LYS A 72 -3.23 6.52 -17.11
CA LYS A 72 -2.50 5.38 -16.55
C LYS A 72 -3.42 4.23 -16.13
N GLU A 73 -3.50 3.18 -16.95
CA GLU A 73 -4.23 1.96 -16.63
C GLU A 73 -3.71 1.28 -15.34
N GLY A 74 -4.63 0.70 -14.57
CA GLY A 74 -4.31 0.02 -13.33
C GLY A 74 -5.54 -0.38 -12.51
N PHE A 75 -5.31 -0.80 -11.28
CA PHE A 75 -6.36 -1.15 -10.31
C PHE A 75 -6.32 -0.23 -9.11
N TYR A 76 -7.48 0.04 -8.51
CA TYR A 76 -7.56 0.77 -7.25
C TYR A 76 -7.38 -0.19 -6.07
N TYR A 77 -6.21 -0.13 -5.44
CA TYR A 77 -5.86 -1.00 -4.32
C TYR A 77 -6.29 -0.40 -2.99
N ILE A 78 -6.73 -1.25 -2.05
CA ILE A 78 -7.05 -0.82 -0.68
C ILE A 78 -5.81 -0.88 0.21
N TRP A 79 -5.64 0.15 1.05
CA TRP A 79 -4.59 0.20 2.06
C TRP A 79 -4.74 -0.87 3.16
N ALA A 80 -5.96 -1.33 3.38
CA ALA A 80 -6.34 -2.13 4.53
C ALA A 80 -5.86 -3.59 4.48
N LEU A 81 -5.36 -4.05 3.34
CA LEU A 81 -4.73 -5.37 3.22
C LEU A 81 -3.72 -5.38 2.07
N PHE A 82 -2.45 -5.50 2.41
CA PHE A 82 -1.35 -5.67 1.47
C PHE A 82 -0.27 -6.53 2.11
N GLY A 83 0.67 -7.02 1.31
CA GLY A 83 1.77 -7.80 1.87
C GLY A 83 2.74 -8.24 0.80
N GLU A 84 3.97 -8.48 1.23
CA GLU A 84 5.10 -8.70 0.33
C GLU A 84 6.18 -9.52 1.04
N SER A 85 7.16 -9.97 0.26
CA SER A 85 8.44 -10.44 0.80
C SER A 85 9.18 -9.32 1.55
N MET A 86 10.02 -9.66 2.53
CA MET A 86 10.71 -8.64 3.36
C MET A 86 11.41 -7.51 2.58
N PRO A 87 12.19 -7.80 1.51
CA PRO A 87 12.84 -6.74 0.75
C PRO A 87 11.85 -5.79 0.07
N GLU A 88 10.73 -6.31 -0.40
CA GLU A 88 9.74 -5.53 -1.16
C GLU A 88 8.86 -4.71 -0.20
N VAL A 89 8.38 -5.27 0.91
CA VAL A 89 7.59 -4.48 1.88
C VAL A 89 8.41 -3.35 2.51
N TYR A 90 9.72 -3.55 2.69
CA TYR A 90 10.63 -2.48 3.12
C TYR A 90 10.69 -1.36 2.07
N ARG A 91 10.88 -1.71 0.79
CA ARG A 91 10.91 -0.74 -0.30
C ARG A 91 9.59 0.02 -0.42
N LEU A 92 8.45 -0.67 -0.36
CA LEU A 92 7.13 -0.03 -0.40
C LEU A 92 6.97 0.93 0.77
N ALA A 93 7.17 0.46 2.01
CA ALA A 93 6.96 1.26 3.19
C ALA A 93 7.87 2.49 3.22
N LYS A 94 9.14 2.33 2.85
CA LYS A 94 10.10 3.43 2.76
C LYS A 94 9.73 4.44 1.68
N ALA A 95 9.46 3.98 0.46
CA ALA A 95 9.10 4.86 -0.66
C ALA A 95 7.83 5.66 -0.36
N CYS A 96 6.80 5.02 0.20
CA CYS A 96 5.58 5.71 0.59
C CYS A 96 5.82 6.71 1.73
N HIS A 97 6.64 6.37 2.73
CA HIS A 97 6.96 7.31 3.80
C HIS A 97 7.74 8.53 3.30
N GLU A 98 8.75 8.32 2.44
CA GLU A 98 9.51 9.41 1.81
C GLU A 98 8.60 10.30 0.95
N ALA A 99 7.69 9.72 0.18
CA ALA A 99 6.69 10.46 -0.58
C ALA A 99 5.76 11.30 0.31
N MET A 100 5.32 10.75 1.46
CA MET A 100 4.52 11.48 2.45
C MET A 100 5.29 12.66 3.06
N ILE A 101 6.59 12.50 3.35
CA ILE A 101 7.44 13.60 3.87
C ILE A 101 7.53 14.74 2.84
N VAL A 102 7.72 14.42 1.55
CA VAL A 102 7.77 15.43 0.49
C VAL A 102 6.44 16.15 0.35
N ASP A 103 5.32 15.43 0.37
CA ASP A 103 3.99 16.03 0.31
C ASP A 103 3.72 16.94 1.53
N GLN A 104 4.08 16.48 2.72
CA GLN A 104 3.96 17.26 3.96
C GLN A 104 4.78 18.56 3.90
N ALA A 105 6.03 18.50 3.40
CA ALA A 105 6.89 19.67 3.21
C ALA A 105 6.29 20.69 2.21
N ASN A 106 5.48 20.22 1.27
CA ASN A 106 4.75 21.05 0.30
C ASN A 106 3.34 21.45 0.78
N HIS A 107 2.97 21.15 2.03
CA HIS A 107 1.63 21.39 2.59
C HIS A 107 0.51 20.69 1.79
N ILE A 108 0.79 19.49 1.31
CA ILE A 108 -0.14 18.62 0.58
C ILE A 108 -0.40 17.38 1.43
N GLU A 109 -1.65 17.00 1.55
CA GLU A 109 -2.05 15.70 2.07
C GLU A 109 -2.72 14.91 0.93
N ALA A 110 -2.24 13.70 0.66
CA ALA A 110 -2.89 12.80 -0.27
C ALA A 110 -4.23 12.31 0.33
N MET A 111 -5.28 12.36 -0.49
CA MET A 111 -6.61 11.86 -0.15
C MET A 111 -6.90 10.73 -1.12
#